data_AF-A0A7C4A564-F1
#
_entry.id   AF-A0A7C4A564-F1
#
_cell.length_a   1.000
_cell.length_b   1.000
_cell.length_c   1.000
_cell.angle_alpha   90.00
_cell.angle_beta   90.00
_cell.angle_gamma   90.00
#
_symmetry.space_group_name_H-M   'P 1'
#
loop_
_entity.id
_entity.type
_entity.pdbx_description
1 polymer ?
#
loop_
_entity_poly.entity_id
_entity_poly.type
_entity_poly.pdbx_seq_one_letter_code
_entity_poly.pdbx_strand_id
1 'polypeptide(L)'
;MSHKVLRISRRDFVKLAATSAIAAGIYPFVNWAPYTAHAAGEKLRMWWWGEQEAPGLEKWVKDSVAMFEKDAGVTIEVTLQDTTTVISEFQTASAAGNAPDIQFLWNGIYHMESVWLGYLEPLNGLISDELLKEADATVLSIYQGKQYRLGWYAASPMWL
;
A
#
# COMPACT_ATOMS: atom_id res chain seq x y z
N MET A 1 14.12 32.68 17.86
CA MET A 1 13.60 32.16 16.57
C MET A 1 13.04 30.78 16.83
N SER A 2 11.72 30.61 16.74
CA SER A 2 11.04 29.35 17.02
C SER A 2 11.12 28.47 15.78
N HIS A 3 11.84 27.35 15.87
CA HIS A 3 11.82 26.32 14.83
C HIS A 3 10.45 25.63 14.87
N LYS A 4 9.56 25.98 13.93
CA LYS A 4 8.38 25.17 13.64
C LYS A 4 8.87 23.85 13.06
N VAL A 5 8.84 22.80 13.87
CA VAL A 5 8.96 21.42 13.38
C VAL A 5 7.71 21.16 12.54
N LEU A 6 7.88 21.07 11.22
CA LEU A 6 6.82 20.63 10.30
C LEU A 6 6.55 19.16 10.62
N ARG A 7 5.48 18.91 11.37
CA ARG A 7 4.96 17.57 11.62
C ARG A 7 4.18 17.15 10.39
N ILE A 8 4.82 16.38 9.52
CA ILE A 8 4.20 15.75 8.35
C ILE A 8 3.12 14.80 8.88
N SER A 9 1.95 14.78 8.24
CA SER A 9 0.90 13.82 8.59
C SER A 9 1.15 12.50 7.85
N ARG A 10 0.72 11.37 8.42
CA ARG A 10 0.82 10.04 7.75
C ARG A 10 0.27 10.06 6.32
N ARG A 11 -0.75 10.88 6.08
CA ARG A 11 -1.37 11.05 4.76
C ARG A 11 -0.51 11.86 3.78
N ASP A 12 0.26 12.82 4.29
CA ASP A 12 1.24 13.56 3.48
C ASP A 12 2.47 12.69 3.17
N PHE A 13 2.81 11.74 4.05
CA PHE A 13 3.85 10.75 3.80
C PHE A 13 3.48 9.78 2.67
N VAL A 14 2.27 9.22 2.64
CA VAL A 14 1.88 8.26 1.58
C VAL A 14 1.97 8.92 0.19
N LYS A 15 1.57 10.19 0.06
CA LYS A 15 1.71 10.98 -1.17
C LYS A 15 3.15 11.11 -1.66
N LEU A 16 4.08 11.11 -0.70
CA LEU A 16 5.49 11.40 -0.90
C LEU A 16 6.29 10.12 -1.21
N ALA A 17 5.88 8.99 -0.62
CA ALA A 17 6.54 7.71 -0.79
C ALA A 17 6.16 7.00 -2.10
N ALA A 18 4.96 7.25 -2.64
CA ALA A 18 4.61 6.68 -3.95
C ALA A 18 5.37 7.34 -5.12
N THR A 19 5.97 8.51 -4.91
CA THR A 19 6.82 9.16 -5.90
C THR A 19 8.22 8.53 -5.98
N SER A 20 8.64 7.76 -4.97
CA SER A 20 9.97 7.11 -4.92
C SER A 20 10.01 5.66 -5.43
N ALA A 21 8.88 5.05 -5.78
CA ALA A 21 8.81 3.65 -6.24
C ALA A 21 9.19 3.41 -7.72
N ILE A 22 9.70 4.42 -8.44
CA ILE A 22 10.03 4.34 -9.89
C ILE A 22 11.52 3.96 -10.14
N ALA A 23 12.24 3.41 -9.17
CA ALA A 23 13.66 3.07 -9.33
C ALA A 23 13.92 1.57 -9.58
N ALA A 24 13.17 0.93 -10.47
CA ALA A 24 13.54 -0.39 -11.02
C ALA A 24 12.98 -0.61 -12.44
N GLY A 25 13.21 0.32 -13.36
CA GLY A 25 12.86 0.16 -14.77
C GLY A 25 13.62 1.14 -15.65
N ILE A 26 14.41 0.63 -16.58
CA ILE A 26 15.42 1.36 -17.37
C ILE A 26 14.74 2.22 -18.45
N TYR A 27 14.84 3.56 -18.37
CA TYR A 27 14.81 4.46 -19.55
C TYR A 27 15.67 5.72 -19.28
N PRO A 28 16.55 6.12 -20.22
CA PRO A 28 17.34 7.34 -20.09
C PRO A 28 16.54 8.55 -20.62
N PHE A 29 16.80 9.71 -20.03
CA PHE A 29 16.36 11.06 -20.44
C PHE A 29 14.97 11.54 -19.98
N VAL A 30 14.82 11.74 -18.67
CA VAL A 30 14.12 12.92 -18.15
C VAL A 30 14.89 13.43 -16.94
N ASN A 31 15.32 14.69 -16.98
CA ASN A 31 15.98 15.36 -15.87
C ASN A 31 14.90 15.72 -14.81
N TRP A 32 14.43 14.72 -14.07
CA TRP A 32 13.64 14.95 -12.87
C TRP A 32 14.60 15.16 -11.71
N ALA A 33 14.59 16.39 -11.16
CA ALA A 33 15.21 16.65 -9.88
C ALA A 33 14.68 15.61 -8.89
N PRO A 34 15.56 14.86 -8.19
CA PRO A 34 15.10 13.88 -7.24
C PRO A 34 14.46 14.66 -6.08
N TYR A 35 13.13 14.62 -5.99
CA TYR A 35 12.47 14.93 -4.74
C TYR A 35 12.74 13.76 -3.79
N THR A 36 13.98 13.68 -3.29
CA THR A 36 14.33 12.83 -2.14
C THR A 36 13.63 13.41 -0.94
N ALA A 37 12.41 12.96 -0.71
CA ALA A 37 11.71 13.31 0.48
C ALA A 37 12.10 12.32 1.58
N HIS A 38 13.03 12.76 2.43
CA HIS A 38 13.45 11.97 3.59
C HIS A 38 12.35 12.01 4.65
N ALA A 39 11.60 10.92 4.78
CA ALA A 39 10.69 10.69 5.90
C ALA A 39 11.39 9.90 7.02
N ALA A 40 12.65 10.26 7.30
CA ALA A 40 13.48 9.59 8.30
C ALA A 40 12.75 9.52 9.66
N GLY A 41 12.30 8.33 10.04
CA GLY A 41 11.74 8.04 11.37
C GLY A 41 10.23 7.79 11.47
N GLU A 42 9.47 7.76 10.37
CA GLU A 42 8.06 7.34 10.43
C GLU A 42 7.90 5.81 10.38
N LYS A 43 7.03 5.28 11.26
CA LYS A 43 6.69 3.86 11.37
C LYS A 43 5.31 3.60 10.75
N LEU A 44 5.26 2.79 9.70
CA LEU A 44 4.04 2.34 9.03
C LEU A 44 3.66 0.95 9.51
N ARG A 45 2.36 0.66 9.57
CA ARG A 45 1.84 -0.69 9.81
C ARG A 45 1.28 -1.26 8.52
N MET A 46 1.72 -2.46 8.19
CA MET A 46 1.25 -3.21 7.02
C MET A 46 0.71 -4.57 7.47
N TRP A 47 -0.55 -4.82 7.18
CA TRP A 47 -1.17 -6.13 7.37
C TRP A 47 -1.34 -6.82 6.04
N TRP A 48 -0.95 -8.09 5.99
CA TRP A 48 -1.02 -8.88 4.76
C TRP A 48 -1.38 -10.33 5.02
N TRP A 49 -1.76 -11.02 3.95
CA TRP A 49 -2.03 -12.45 3.95
C TRP A 49 -1.53 -13.05 2.63
N GLY A 50 -1.23 -14.35 2.62
CA GLY A 50 -0.97 -15.08 1.37
C GLY A 50 0.13 -16.14 1.41
N GLU A 51 0.87 -16.32 2.50
CA GLU A 51 1.89 -17.40 2.59
C GLU A 51 1.26 -18.79 2.38
N GLN A 52 0.03 -18.99 2.88
CA GLN A 52 -0.71 -20.24 2.71
C GLN A 52 -1.27 -20.42 1.29
N GLU A 53 -1.44 -19.32 0.54
CA GLU A 53 -1.91 -19.35 -0.86
C GLU A 53 -0.74 -19.55 -1.83
N ALA A 54 0.35 -18.82 -1.61
CA ALA A 54 1.53 -18.81 -2.45
C ALA A 54 2.78 -19.01 -1.57
N PRO A 55 3.26 -20.25 -1.41
CA PRO A 55 4.45 -20.53 -0.61
C PRO A 55 5.65 -19.69 -1.05
N GLY A 56 6.31 -19.04 -0.08
CA GLY A 56 7.45 -18.13 -0.32
C GLY A 56 7.08 -16.65 -0.43
N LEU A 57 5.79 -16.30 -0.37
CA LEU A 57 5.35 -14.90 -0.38
C LEU A 57 5.85 -14.14 0.85
N GLU A 58 5.96 -14.78 2.03
CA GLU A 58 6.50 -14.17 3.24
C GLU A 58 7.94 -13.69 3.03
N LYS A 59 8.77 -14.53 2.39
CA LYS A 59 10.14 -14.14 2.07
C LYS A 59 10.16 -12.95 1.11
N TRP A 60 9.33 -13.00 0.07
CA TRP A 60 9.23 -11.92 -0.91
C TRP A 60 8.76 -10.59 -0.28
N VAL A 61 7.75 -10.62 0.60
CA VAL A 61 7.27 -9.44 1.33
C VAL A 61 8.39 -8.87 2.21
N LYS A 62 9.09 -9.72 2.96
CA LYS A 62 10.22 -9.30 3.82
C LYS A 62 11.34 -8.64 3.01
N ASP A 63 11.74 -9.25 1.90
CA ASP A 63 12.78 -8.70 1.01
C ASP A 63 12.36 -7.35 0.42
N SER A 64 11.10 -7.26 -0.06
CA SER A 64 10.54 -6.04 -0.66
C SER A 64 10.45 -4.88 0.34
N VAL A 65 10.02 -5.18 1.57
CA VAL A 65 9.97 -4.19 2.66
C VAL A 65 11.37 -3.71 3.01
N ALA A 66 12.34 -4.62 3.17
CA ALA A 66 13.72 -4.23 3.49
C ALA A 66 14.35 -3.33 2.41
N MET A 67 14.06 -3.58 1.13
CA MET A 67 14.47 -2.71 0.04
C MET A 67 13.82 -1.33 0.15
N PHE A 68 12.51 -1.28 0.37
CA PHE A 68 11.77 -0.03 0.48
C PHE A 68 12.20 0.81 1.70
N GLU A 69 12.39 0.19 2.87
CA GLU A 69 12.89 0.85 4.07
C GLU A 69 14.26 1.49 3.84
N LYS A 70 15.15 0.79 3.13
CA LYS A 70 16.49 1.29 2.79
C LYS A 70 16.43 2.50 1.86
N ASP A 71 15.55 2.48 0.87
CA ASP A 71 15.46 3.53 -0.14
C ASP A 71 14.67 4.75 0.36
N ALA A 72 13.60 4.54 1.13
CA ALA A 72 12.73 5.61 1.62
C ALA A 72 13.13 6.15 3.01
N GLY A 73 13.97 5.44 3.75
CA GLY A 73 14.39 5.83 5.10
C GLY A 73 13.28 5.69 6.16
N VAL A 74 12.37 4.74 5.98
CA VAL A 74 11.21 4.50 6.85
C VAL A 74 11.28 3.15 7.54
N THR A 75 10.38 2.89 8.48
CA THR A 75 10.21 1.57 9.10
C THR A 75 8.79 1.05 8.86
N ILE A 76 8.66 -0.21 8.46
CA ILE A 76 7.39 -0.88 8.21
C ILE A 76 7.27 -2.08 9.15
N GLU A 77 6.30 -2.02 10.05
CA GLU A 77 5.87 -3.15 10.85
C GLU A 77 4.91 -4.01 10.04
N VAL A 78 5.38 -5.20 9.67
CA VAL A 78 4.63 -6.16 8.86
C VAL A 78 3.96 -7.20 9.76
N THR A 79 2.67 -7.42 9.58
CA THR A 79 1.88 -8.46 10.27
C THR A 79 1.27 -9.41 9.25
N LEU A 80 1.68 -10.69 9.30
CA LEU A 80 0.98 -11.77 8.58
C LEU A 80 -0.30 -12.10 9.36
N GLN A 81 -1.45 -11.93 8.71
CA GLN A 81 -2.75 -12.21 9.30
C GLN A 81 -3.10 -13.70 9.22
N ASP A 82 -4.00 -14.13 10.10
CA ASP A 82 -4.57 -15.47 10.06
C ASP A 82 -5.66 -15.57 8.97
N THR A 83 -5.69 -16.69 8.25
CA THR A 83 -6.68 -16.95 7.18
C THR A 83 -8.12 -16.84 7.68
N THR A 84 -8.38 -17.21 8.93
CA THR A 84 -9.72 -17.24 9.52
C THR A 84 -10.25 -15.86 9.90
N THR A 85 -9.37 -14.86 10.02
CA THR A 85 -9.72 -13.52 10.52
C THR A 85 -9.33 -12.37 9.59
N VAL A 86 -8.64 -12.64 8.47
CA VAL A 86 -8.09 -11.61 7.56
C VAL A 86 -9.10 -10.50 7.21
N ILE A 87 -10.37 -10.84 6.99
CA ILE A 87 -11.44 -9.88 6.66
C ILE A 87 -11.97 -9.16 7.91
N SER A 88 -12.40 -9.92 8.92
CA SER A 88 -13.11 -9.39 10.09
C SER A 88 -12.22 -8.55 11.00
N GLU A 89 -10.93 -8.88 11.09
CA GLU A 89 -9.96 -8.16 11.88
C GLU A 89 -9.75 -6.73 11.35
N PHE A 90 -9.62 -6.57 10.03
CA PHE A 90 -9.47 -5.25 9.40
C PHE A 90 -10.71 -4.38 9.61
N GLN A 91 -11.91 -4.93 9.41
CA GLN A 91 -13.16 -4.19 9.62
C GLN A 91 -13.30 -3.74 11.07
N THR A 92 -12.95 -4.60 12.03
CA THR A 92 -12.98 -4.28 13.47
C THR A 92 -11.97 -3.19 13.81
N ALA A 93 -10.74 -3.32 13.33
CA ALA A 93 -9.68 -2.32 13.56
C ALA A 93 -10.04 -0.96 12.94
N SER A 94 -10.64 -0.94 11.75
CA SER A 94 -11.09 0.27 11.07
C SER A 94 -12.23 0.96 11.82
N ALA A 95 -13.25 0.20 12.23
CA ALA A 95 -14.34 0.72 13.05
C ALA A 95 -13.85 1.31 14.38
N ALA A 96 -12.79 0.74 14.96
CA ALA A 96 -12.14 1.21 16.18
C ALA A 96 -11.14 2.36 15.96
N GLY A 97 -10.91 2.81 14.72
CA GLY A 97 -9.93 3.85 14.41
C GLY A 97 -8.47 3.42 14.60
N ASN A 98 -8.18 2.12 14.53
CA ASN A 98 -6.85 1.52 14.75
C ASN A 98 -6.40 0.63 13.57
N ALA A 99 -6.93 0.84 12.36
CA ALA A 99 -6.51 0.12 11.16
C ALA A 99 -5.02 0.30 10.83
N PRO A 100 -4.37 -0.68 10.16
CA PRO A 100 -3.03 -0.50 9.60
C PRO A 100 -3.03 0.61 8.52
N ASP A 101 -1.83 1.10 8.18
CA ASP A 101 -1.68 2.10 7.13
C ASP A 101 -1.75 1.44 5.73
N ILE A 102 -1.36 0.17 5.62
CA ILE A 102 -1.44 -0.66 4.41
C ILE A 102 -2.13 -1.99 4.75
N GLN A 103 -3.12 -2.39 3.94
CA GLN A 103 -3.91 -3.60 4.16
C GLN A 103 -4.01 -4.44 2.88
N PHE A 104 -3.72 -5.73 2.97
CA PHE A 104 -4.11 -6.71 1.96
C PHE A 104 -5.63 -6.91 1.94
N LEU A 105 -6.23 -6.85 0.76
CA LEU A 105 -7.63 -7.19 0.58
C LEU A 105 -7.77 -8.12 -0.61
N TRP A 106 -8.54 -9.18 -0.40
CA TRP A 106 -9.08 -9.95 -1.51
C TRP A 106 -9.90 -9.04 -2.43
N ASN A 107 -9.67 -9.19 -3.73
CA ASN A 107 -10.44 -8.47 -4.71
C ASN A 107 -11.93 -8.86 -4.64
N GLY A 108 -12.79 -7.99 -5.15
CA GLY A 108 -14.23 -8.20 -5.14
C GLY A 108 -14.88 -7.66 -3.87
N ILE A 109 -15.82 -8.42 -3.30
CA ILE A 109 -16.70 -7.90 -2.25
C ILE A 109 -15.94 -7.54 -0.96
N TYR A 110 -14.95 -8.33 -0.57
CA TYR A 110 -14.15 -8.09 0.65
C TYR A 110 -13.40 -6.75 0.62
N HIS A 111 -12.92 -6.35 -0.56
CA HIS A 111 -12.39 -5.02 -0.79
C HIS A 111 -13.49 -3.95 -0.83
N MET A 112 -14.52 -4.16 -1.65
CA MET A 112 -15.52 -3.13 -1.93
C MET A 112 -16.38 -2.75 -0.73
N GLU A 113 -16.70 -3.69 0.16
CA GLU A 113 -17.40 -3.39 1.41
C GLU A 113 -16.62 -2.38 2.26
N SER A 114 -15.29 -2.54 2.34
CA SER A 114 -14.43 -1.61 3.07
C SER A 114 -14.40 -0.22 2.42
N VAL A 115 -14.48 -0.14 1.09
CA VAL A 115 -14.65 1.14 0.37
C VAL A 115 -15.98 1.79 0.71
N TRP A 116 -17.09 1.05 0.68
CA TRP A 116 -18.42 1.57 0.96
C TRP A 116 -18.60 2.02 2.42
N LEU A 117 -17.92 1.34 3.35
CA LEU A 117 -17.87 1.71 4.76
C LEU A 117 -16.93 2.90 5.04
N GLY A 118 -16.17 3.37 4.04
CA GLY A 118 -15.25 4.50 4.20
C GLY A 118 -13.97 4.16 4.97
N TYR A 119 -13.58 2.88 5.01
CA TYR A 119 -12.36 2.44 5.69
C TYR A 119 -11.10 2.55 4.82
N LEU A 120 -11.27 2.79 3.52
CA LEU A 120 -10.17 2.93 2.57
C LEU A 120 -10.16 4.32 1.95
N GLU A 121 -8.96 4.88 1.86
CA GLU A 121 -8.70 6.10 1.11
C GLU A 121 -8.41 5.75 -0.37
N PRO A 122 -8.82 6.59 -1.32
CA PRO A 122 -8.50 6.38 -2.72
C PRO A 122 -7.00 6.57 -2.97
N LEU A 123 -6.43 5.77 -3.86
CA LEU A 123 -5.02 5.84 -4.24
C LEU A 123 -4.72 7.03 -5.16
N ASN A 124 -5.75 7.63 -5.78
CA ASN A 124 -5.58 8.79 -6.65
C ASN A 124 -4.95 9.96 -5.89
N GLY A 125 -3.82 10.46 -6.40
CA GLY A 125 -3.04 11.52 -5.75
C GLY A 125 -2.20 11.05 -4.57
N LEU A 126 -2.31 9.78 -4.16
CA LEU A 126 -1.36 9.10 -3.30
C LEU A 126 -0.28 8.42 -4.14
N ILE A 127 -0.68 7.74 -5.21
CA ILE A 127 0.18 7.04 -6.19
C ILE A 127 0.13 7.76 -7.54
N SER A 128 1.20 7.68 -8.34
CA SER A 128 1.23 8.29 -9.68
C SER A 128 0.12 7.71 -10.57
N ASP A 129 -0.50 8.59 -11.38
CA ASP A 129 -1.57 8.19 -12.31
C ASP A 129 -1.08 7.18 -13.37
N GLU A 130 0.21 7.26 -13.74
CA GLU A 130 0.85 6.30 -14.64
C GLU A 130 0.85 4.89 -14.04
N LEU A 131 1.29 4.74 -12.79
CA LEU A 131 1.30 3.44 -12.12
C LEU A 131 -0.13 2.92 -11.90
N LEU A 132 -1.09 3.78 -11.54
CA LEU A 132 -2.48 3.37 -11.41
C LEU A 132 -3.07 2.86 -12.75
N LYS A 133 -2.68 3.48 -13.86
CA LYS A 133 -3.07 3.06 -15.20
C LYS A 133 -2.41 1.73 -15.61
N GLU A 134 -1.14 1.53 -15.27
CA GLU A 134 -0.40 0.29 -15.56
C GLU A 134 -0.83 -0.90 -14.70
N ALA A 135 -1.39 -0.63 -13.52
CA ALA A 135 -1.83 -1.66 -12.58
C ALA A 135 -3.01 -2.52 -13.05
N ASP A 136 -3.57 -2.24 -14.23
CA ASP A 136 -4.69 -2.95 -14.86
C ASP A 136 -5.82 -3.27 -13.87
N ALA A 137 -6.33 -2.20 -13.24
CA ALA A 137 -7.30 -2.30 -12.17
C ALA A 137 -8.58 -2.99 -12.65
N THR A 138 -8.94 -4.11 -12.02
CA THR A 138 -10.24 -4.75 -12.26
C THR A 138 -11.40 -3.82 -11.90
N VAL A 139 -12.58 -4.02 -12.49
CA VAL A 139 -13.79 -3.21 -12.21
C VAL A 139 -14.07 -3.03 -10.72
N LEU A 140 -13.90 -4.07 -9.90
CA LEU A 140 -14.09 -4.05 -8.44
C LEU A 140 -12.91 -3.43 -7.65
N SER A 141 -12.07 -2.66 -8.33
CA SER A 141 -11.03 -1.81 -7.73
C SER A 141 -11.39 -0.32 -7.81
N ILE A 142 -12.43 0.02 -8.57
CA ILE A 142 -12.83 1.40 -8.89
C ILE A 142 -14.21 1.69 -8.31
N TYR A 143 -14.33 2.80 -7.59
CA TYR A 143 -15.59 3.29 -7.04
C TYR A 143 -15.66 4.81 -7.17
N GLN A 144 -16.79 5.32 -7.68
CA GLN A 144 -17.00 6.77 -7.92
C GLN A 144 -15.83 7.44 -8.69
N GLY A 145 -15.30 6.74 -9.70
CA GLY A 145 -14.20 7.23 -10.54
C GLY A 145 -12.82 7.24 -9.88
N LYS A 146 -12.68 6.66 -8.68
CA LYS A 146 -11.40 6.55 -7.97
C LYS A 146 -10.99 5.09 -7.79
N GLN A 147 -9.69 4.83 -7.81
CA GLN A 147 -9.11 3.51 -7.58
C GLN A 147 -8.69 3.37 -6.12
N TYR A 148 -9.04 2.25 -5.49
CA TYR A 148 -8.82 2.03 -4.05
C TYR A 148 -7.83 0.91 -3.73
N ARG A 149 -7.41 0.13 -4.74
CA ARG A 149 -6.40 -0.91 -4.56
C ARG A 149 -5.40 -0.95 -5.71
N LEU A 150 -4.21 -1.47 -5.41
CA LEU A 150 -3.20 -1.84 -6.37
C LEU A 150 -3.06 -3.36 -6.33
N GLY A 151 -3.08 -4.03 -7.50
CA GLY A 151 -2.80 -5.45 -7.56
C GLY A 151 -1.31 -5.70 -7.32
N TRP A 152 -0.95 -6.67 -6.47
CA TRP A 152 0.45 -6.98 -6.15
C TRP A 152 0.87 -8.43 -6.45
N TYR A 153 -0.09 -9.34 -6.61
CA TYR A 153 0.07 -10.66 -7.22
C TYR A 153 -1.29 -11.11 -7.76
N ALA A 154 -1.27 -12.04 -8.72
CA ALA A 154 -2.46 -12.63 -9.30
C ALA A 154 -2.48 -14.12 -9.02
N ALA A 155 -3.57 -14.61 -8.42
CA ALA A 155 -3.87 -16.04 -8.33
C ALA A 155 -4.85 -16.40 -9.44
N SER A 156 -4.52 -17.41 -10.24
CA SER A 156 -5.44 -17.92 -11.26
C SER A 156 -6.51 -18.77 -10.58
N PRO A 157 -7.81 -18.54 -10.85
CA PRO A 157 -8.90 -19.32 -10.26
C PRO A 157 -8.97 -20.76 -10.79
N MET A 158 -8.06 -21.20 -11.66
CA MET A 158 -8.06 -22.58 -12.17
C MET A 158 -7.69 -23.65 -11.12
N TRP A 159 -7.38 -23.26 -9.88
CA TRP A 159 -6.97 -24.16 -8.80
C TRP A 159 -7.67 -23.93 -7.45
N LEU A 160 -8.79 -23.19 -7.42
CA LEU A 160 -9.75 -23.19 -6.30
C LEU A 160 -11.02 -23.94 -6.72
#